data_AF-A0A1G6SWD5-F1
#
_entry.id   AF-A0A1G6SWD5-F1
#
_cell.length_a   1.000
_cell.length_b   1.000
_cell.length_c   1.000
_cell.angle_alpha   90.00
_cell.angle_beta   90.00
_cell.angle_gamma   90.00
#
_symmetry.space_group_name_H-M   'P 1'
#
loop_
_entity.id
_entity.type
_entity.pdbx_description
1 polymer ?
#
loop_
_entity_poly.entity_id
_entity_poly.type
_entity_poly.pdbx_seq_one_letter_code
_entity_poly.pdbx_strand_id
1 'polypeptide(L)'
;MNKRFHRVVFNAARGLRVVVQETARRAGGAQIVVALLAAAPSSAQIVGAPNVPGHLRPTVLVAPNGVPLINIQTPCAAGVSRNLFNQFDVQRGGAILNNSRTDVQTQLGGFVQGNPYLATGPAHIILNEVVSGNTQGTEQGIEGQNIAISTGTLTNTSGAIRADVNTTITSGGTIAAGNTVTLEFIWSGNAACGLAVTDATAPDAPVPVLPAEVIEDCLAPG
;
A
#
# COMPACT_ATOMS: atom_id res chain seq x y z
N MET A 1 16.00 44.93 0.42
CA MET A 1 17.38 44.43 0.21
C MET A 1 17.47 43.02 0.78
N ASN A 2 17.61 41.99 -0.06
CA ASN A 2 17.52 40.59 0.35
C ASN A 2 18.86 40.13 0.98
N LYS A 3 18.83 39.54 2.20
CA LYS A 3 20.03 39.30 3.06
C LYS A 3 20.54 37.85 3.06
N ARG A 4 20.16 37.02 2.08
CA ARG A 4 20.50 35.59 2.05
C ARG A 4 21.36 35.30 0.82
N PHE A 5 22.68 35.26 1.00
CA PHE A 5 23.60 34.79 -0.04
C PHE A 5 23.73 33.27 0.07
N HIS A 6 23.34 32.56 -0.99
CA HIS A 6 23.50 31.13 -1.13
C HIS A 6 24.45 30.84 -2.29
N ARG A 7 25.38 29.90 -2.12
CA ARG A 7 26.26 29.46 -3.20
C ARG A 7 25.98 27.99 -3.51
N VAL A 8 25.91 27.69 -4.80
CA VAL A 8 25.79 26.32 -5.30
C VAL A 8 27.19 25.76 -5.51
N VAL A 9 27.52 24.66 -4.83
CA VAL A 9 28.84 24.01 -4.91
C VAL A 9 28.68 22.57 -5.41
N PHE A 10 29.56 22.14 -6.31
CA PHE A 10 29.59 20.76 -6.81
C PHE A 10 30.25 19.84 -5.78
N ASN A 11 29.54 18.79 -5.36
CA ASN A 11 30.05 17.81 -4.40
C ASN A 11 30.50 16.54 -5.13
N ALA A 12 31.82 16.36 -5.26
CA ALA A 12 32.42 15.26 -5.99
C ALA A 12 32.13 13.87 -5.39
N ALA A 13 31.88 13.76 -4.08
CA ALA A 13 31.53 12.49 -3.45
C ALA A 13 30.10 12.04 -3.78
N ARG A 14 29.24 12.96 -4.22
CA ARG A 14 27.82 12.71 -4.52
C ARG A 14 27.44 12.94 -5.98
N GLY A 15 28.37 13.41 -6.81
CA GLY A 15 28.15 13.68 -8.24
C GLY A 15 27.11 14.77 -8.53
N LEU A 16 26.71 15.60 -7.55
CA LEU A 16 25.59 16.53 -7.65
C LEU A 16 25.93 17.90 -7.05
N ARG A 17 25.23 18.94 -7.51
CA ARG A 17 25.37 20.32 -7.01
C ARG A 17 24.47 20.53 -5.79
N VAL A 18 25.04 21.05 -4.69
CA VAL A 18 24.33 21.27 -3.42
C VAL A 18 24.36 22.77 -3.08
N VAL A 19 23.26 23.28 -2.53
CA VAL A 19 23.16 24.67 -2.06
C VAL A 19 23.72 24.73 -0.64
N VAL A 20 24.77 25.54 -0.45
CA VAL A 20 25.35 25.79 0.86
C VAL A 20 25.06 27.23 1.25
N GLN A 21 24.58 27.45 2.48
CA GLN A 21 24.39 28.80 3.00
C GLN A 21 25.73 29.29 3.59
N GLU A 22 26.31 30.31 2.98
CA GLU A 22 27.50 30.96 3.54
C GLU A 22 27.04 31.84 4.72
N THR A 23 27.21 31.33 5.94
CA THR A 23 26.96 32.11 7.15
C THR A 23 28.28 32.76 7.56
N ALA A 24 28.55 33.97 7.06
CA ALA A 24 29.70 34.75 7.51
C ALA A 24 29.47 35.17 8.97
N ARG A 25 30.18 34.55 9.92
CA ARG A 25 30.34 35.10 11.28
C ARG A 25 31.81 35.28 11.59
N ARG A 26 32.15 36.54 11.86
CA ARG A 26 33.41 37.00 12.41
C ARG A 26 33.55 36.45 13.84
N ALA A 27 34.71 35.88 14.13
CA ALA A 27 35.29 35.62 15.46
C ALA A 27 34.49 34.76 16.47
N GLY A 28 35.17 33.76 17.01
CA GLY A 28 34.73 32.98 18.18
C GLY A 28 34.30 31.57 17.79
N GLY A 29 35.07 30.58 18.24
CA GLY A 29 34.94 29.16 17.85
C GLY A 29 33.51 28.64 17.89
N ALA A 30 33.05 28.12 16.75
CA ALA A 30 31.73 27.51 16.61
C ALA A 30 31.91 26.06 16.19
N GLN A 31 31.54 25.16 17.11
CA GLN A 31 31.36 23.74 16.85
C GLN A 31 30.37 23.57 15.68
N ILE A 32 30.82 22.94 14.60
CA ILE A 32 29.99 22.60 13.45
C ILE A 32 29.05 21.47 13.89
N VAL A 33 27.82 21.81 14.27
CA VAL A 33 26.77 20.81 14.49
C VAL A 33 26.16 20.48 13.13
N VAL A 34 26.67 19.43 12.49
CA VAL A 34 26.01 18.80 11.34
C VAL A 34 24.80 18.03 11.88
N ALA A 35 23.62 18.65 11.87
CA ALA A 35 22.37 17.93 12.10
C ALA A 35 22.04 17.12 10.84
N LEU A 36 22.46 15.86 10.81
CA LEU A 36 22.08 14.89 9.79
C LEU A 36 20.60 14.53 10.01
N LEU A 37 19.68 15.13 9.26
CA LEU A 37 18.34 14.56 9.10
C LEU A 37 18.50 13.25 8.30
N ALA A 38 18.71 12.15 9.01
CA ALA A 38 18.61 10.82 8.43
C ALA A 38 17.11 10.55 8.16
N ALA A 39 16.71 10.50 6.90
CA ALA A 39 15.49 9.83 6.53
C ALA A 39 15.66 8.36 6.94
N ALA A 40 14.94 7.91 7.97
CA ALA A 40 14.94 6.50 8.32
C ALA A 40 14.47 5.72 7.09
N PRO A 41 15.15 4.62 6.70
CA PRO A 41 14.62 3.76 5.66
C PRO A 41 13.26 3.25 6.14
N SER A 42 12.18 3.57 5.42
CA SER A 42 10.89 2.93 5.62
C SER A 42 11.03 1.49 5.12
N SER A 43 11.52 0.60 5.99
CA SER A 43 11.50 -0.82 5.70
C SER A 43 10.04 -1.21 5.42
N ALA A 44 9.82 -1.78 4.26
CA ALA A 44 8.52 -2.30 3.86
C ALA A 44 8.10 -3.37 4.88
N GLN A 45 6.98 -3.13 5.56
CA GLN A 45 6.54 -3.86 6.76
C GLN A 45 5.06 -4.26 6.63
N ILE A 46 4.70 -5.36 7.29
CA ILE A 46 3.30 -5.74 7.48
C ILE A 46 2.91 -5.33 8.90
N VAL A 47 1.93 -4.42 9.01
CA VAL A 47 1.53 -3.82 10.29
C VAL A 47 0.01 -3.87 10.39
N GLY A 48 -0.49 -4.56 11.42
CA GLY A 48 -1.91 -4.51 11.78
C GLY A 48 -2.33 -3.09 12.17
N ALA A 49 -3.53 -2.67 11.77
CA ALA A 49 -4.00 -1.31 12.03
C ALA A 49 -4.13 -1.06 13.55
N PRO A 50 -3.48 -0.04 14.11
CA PRO A 50 -3.41 0.13 15.57
C PRO A 50 -4.74 0.56 16.21
N ASN A 51 -5.62 1.25 15.46
CA ASN A 51 -6.84 1.90 15.96
C ASN A 51 -8.15 1.26 15.44
N VAL A 52 -8.13 -0.04 15.17
CA VAL A 52 -9.32 -0.81 14.75
C VAL A 52 -9.78 -1.74 15.87
N PRO A 53 -11.04 -2.20 15.88
CA PRO A 53 -11.51 -3.22 16.82
C PRO A 53 -10.57 -4.44 16.87
N GLY A 54 -10.34 -4.99 18.07
CA GLY A 54 -9.35 -6.05 18.27
C GLY A 54 -9.59 -7.31 17.42
N HIS A 55 -10.86 -7.64 17.16
CA HIS A 55 -11.28 -8.76 16.31
C HIS A 55 -11.02 -8.53 14.81
N LEU A 56 -10.60 -7.34 14.41
CA LEU A 56 -10.20 -6.99 13.05
C LEU A 56 -8.69 -6.78 12.93
N ARG A 57 -7.95 -6.76 14.05
CA ARG A 57 -6.52 -6.43 14.08
C ARG A 57 -5.67 -7.70 14.04
N PRO A 58 -5.09 -8.08 12.89
CA PRO A 58 -4.33 -9.32 12.78
C PRO A 58 -3.09 -9.32 13.69
N THR A 59 -2.68 -10.50 14.15
CA THR A 59 -1.43 -10.66 14.90
C THR A 59 -0.30 -10.99 13.94
N VAL A 60 0.68 -10.10 13.84
CA VAL A 60 1.87 -10.28 13.00
C VAL A 60 3.02 -10.82 13.86
N LEU A 61 3.52 -11.99 13.47
CA LEU A 61 4.60 -12.76 14.07
C LEU A 61 5.71 -12.95 13.04
N VAL A 62 6.76 -13.65 13.45
CA VAL A 62 7.87 -14.02 12.57
C VAL A 62 8.03 -15.53 12.65
N ALA A 63 8.00 -16.21 11.49
CA ALA A 63 8.29 -17.63 11.39
C ALA A 63 9.77 -17.91 11.72
N PRO A 64 10.15 -19.16 12.05
CA PRO A 64 11.52 -19.50 12.44
C PRO A 64 12.63 -19.03 11.50
N ASN A 65 12.35 -18.90 10.21
CA ASN A 65 13.30 -18.45 9.19
C ASN A 65 13.18 -16.96 8.80
N GLY A 66 12.41 -16.18 9.56
CA GLY A 66 12.30 -14.72 9.37
C GLY A 66 11.14 -14.26 8.49
N VAL A 67 10.38 -15.17 7.86
CA VAL A 67 9.20 -14.80 7.05
C VAL A 67 8.08 -14.28 7.96
N PRO A 68 7.43 -13.14 7.63
CA PRO A 68 6.27 -12.67 8.37
C PRO A 68 5.16 -13.73 8.41
N LEU A 69 4.67 -14.01 9.62
CA LEU A 69 3.58 -14.94 9.88
C LEU A 69 2.40 -14.17 10.45
N ILE A 70 1.27 -14.18 9.77
CA ILE A 70 0.07 -13.44 10.16
C ILE A 70 -0.98 -14.44 10.61
N ASN A 71 -1.29 -14.44 11.91
CA ASN A 71 -2.49 -15.11 12.39
C ASN A 71 -3.69 -14.26 12.00
N ILE A 72 -4.46 -14.77 11.04
CA ILE A 72 -5.70 -14.15 10.60
C ILE A 72 -6.74 -14.18 11.73
N GLN A 73 -7.68 -13.24 11.69
CA GLN A 73 -8.73 -13.14 12.69
C GLN A 73 -9.81 -14.21 12.55
N THR A 74 -10.58 -14.41 13.61
CA THR A 74 -11.70 -15.34 13.66
C THR A 74 -12.66 -15.09 12.48
N PRO A 75 -12.98 -16.09 11.64
CA PRO A 75 -13.95 -15.91 10.56
C PRO A 75 -15.35 -15.63 11.12
N CYS A 76 -16.12 -14.79 10.42
CA CYS A 76 -17.54 -14.62 10.69
C CYS A 76 -18.35 -15.89 10.30
N ALA A 77 -19.66 -15.89 10.53
CA ALA A 77 -20.55 -17.01 10.19
C ALA A 77 -20.51 -17.40 8.71
N ALA A 78 -20.26 -16.43 7.81
CA ALA A 78 -20.08 -16.65 6.38
C ALA A 78 -18.68 -17.18 5.99
N GLY A 79 -17.77 -17.36 6.97
CA GLY A 79 -16.41 -17.86 6.75
C GLY A 79 -15.41 -16.81 6.26
N VAL A 80 -15.75 -15.52 6.32
CA VAL A 80 -14.84 -14.42 5.98
C VAL A 80 -14.03 -14.00 7.20
N SER A 81 -12.71 -14.05 7.09
CA SER A 81 -11.77 -13.46 8.07
C SER A 81 -11.35 -12.07 7.58
N ARG A 82 -11.71 -11.02 8.32
CA ARG A 82 -11.35 -9.64 7.99
C ARG A 82 -10.13 -9.20 8.80
N ASN A 83 -9.12 -8.70 8.10
CA ASN A 83 -7.82 -8.36 8.66
C ASN A 83 -7.44 -6.95 8.21
N LEU A 84 -7.49 -5.99 9.12
CA LEU A 84 -7.20 -4.59 8.83
C LEU A 84 -5.74 -4.27 9.15
N PHE A 85 -5.02 -3.78 8.15
CA PHE A 85 -3.63 -3.40 8.19
C PHE A 85 -3.48 -1.90 8.01
N ASN A 86 -2.46 -1.31 8.63
CA ASN A 86 -2.01 0.04 8.26
C ASN A 86 -1.02 -0.01 7.08
N GLN A 87 -0.31 -1.13 6.94
CA GLN A 87 0.67 -1.36 5.87
C GLN A 87 0.74 -2.86 5.60
N PHE A 88 0.77 -3.25 4.32
CA PHE A 88 0.85 -4.66 3.92
C PHE A 88 1.84 -4.81 2.76
N ASP A 89 3.13 -4.69 3.08
CA ASP A 89 4.18 -4.86 2.07
C ASP A 89 4.86 -6.22 2.19
N VAL A 90 4.63 -7.08 1.20
CA VAL A 90 5.24 -8.41 1.15
C VAL A 90 6.63 -8.32 0.52
N GLN A 91 7.65 -8.71 1.27
CA GLN A 91 9.03 -8.74 0.77
C GLN A 91 9.27 -9.93 -0.16
N ARG A 92 10.44 -9.97 -0.82
CA ARG A 92 10.84 -11.09 -1.70
C ARG A 92 10.73 -12.48 -1.04
N GLY A 93 10.91 -12.55 0.27
CA GLY A 93 10.77 -13.79 1.06
C GLY A 93 9.32 -14.24 1.29
N GLY A 94 8.33 -13.46 0.85
CA GLY A 94 6.92 -13.73 1.02
C GLY A 94 6.39 -13.37 2.41
N ALA A 95 5.15 -13.80 2.66
CA ALA A 95 4.45 -13.71 3.93
C ALA A 95 3.51 -14.92 4.05
N ILE A 96 3.18 -15.33 5.28
CA ILE A 96 2.33 -16.48 5.56
C ILE A 96 1.05 -16.00 6.23
N LEU A 97 -0.09 -16.23 5.60
CA LEU A 97 -1.40 -16.08 6.24
C LEU A 97 -1.78 -17.41 6.89
N ASN A 98 -1.75 -17.47 8.22
CA ASN A 98 -1.97 -18.69 8.97
C ASN A 98 -3.47 -19.01 9.10
N ASN A 99 -3.98 -19.80 8.16
CA ASN A 99 -5.34 -20.33 8.16
C ASN A 99 -5.43 -21.78 8.69
N SER A 100 -4.45 -22.21 9.52
CA SER A 100 -4.41 -23.57 10.05
C SER A 100 -4.87 -23.64 11.50
N ARG A 101 -5.67 -24.65 11.86
CA ARG A 101 -6.09 -24.92 13.24
C ARG A 101 -5.07 -25.73 14.03
N THR A 102 -4.15 -26.38 13.33
CA THR A 102 -3.13 -27.26 13.89
C THR A 102 -1.76 -26.83 13.39
N ASP A 103 -0.72 -27.32 14.05
CA ASP A 103 0.64 -27.09 13.60
C ASP A 103 0.85 -27.69 12.20
N VAL A 104 1.58 -26.97 11.35
CA VAL A 104 1.75 -27.33 9.93
C VAL A 104 3.13 -26.93 9.42
N GLN A 105 3.69 -27.77 8.54
CA GLN A 105 4.89 -27.43 7.80
C GLN A 105 4.52 -26.55 6.60
N THR A 106 4.94 -25.29 6.64
CA THR A 106 4.75 -24.32 5.55
C THR A 106 5.95 -24.35 4.60
N GLN A 107 5.71 -24.05 3.31
CA GLN A 107 6.76 -23.99 2.30
C GLN A 107 7.70 -22.79 2.52
N LEU A 108 7.14 -21.65 2.95
CA LEU A 108 7.88 -20.41 3.12
C LEU A 108 8.51 -20.27 4.50
N GLY A 109 7.90 -20.79 5.56
CA GLY A 109 8.28 -20.50 6.96
C GLY A 109 8.77 -21.70 7.76
N GLY A 110 8.77 -22.89 7.17
CA GLY A 110 8.98 -24.14 7.92
C GLY A 110 7.81 -24.42 8.87
N PHE A 111 8.11 -25.01 10.02
CA PHE A 111 7.10 -25.44 10.97
C PHE A 111 6.46 -24.24 11.67
N VAL A 112 5.14 -24.15 11.59
CA VAL A 112 4.34 -23.04 12.13
C VAL A 112 3.24 -23.63 13.02
N GLN A 113 3.00 -23.00 14.17
CA GLN A 113 1.94 -23.42 15.09
C GLN A 113 0.55 -23.08 14.57
N GLY A 114 -0.45 -23.84 15.01
CA GLY A 114 -1.85 -23.54 14.72
C GLY A 114 -2.26 -22.14 15.16
N ASN A 115 -3.14 -21.50 14.37
CA ASN A 115 -3.67 -20.19 14.68
C ASN A 115 -4.75 -20.28 15.77
N PRO A 116 -4.55 -19.66 16.95
CA PRO A 116 -5.49 -19.74 18.07
C PRO A 116 -6.84 -19.06 17.79
N TYR A 117 -6.95 -18.19 16.78
CA TYR A 117 -8.19 -17.49 16.43
C TYR A 117 -9.15 -18.33 15.58
N LEU A 118 -8.76 -19.55 15.16
CA LEU A 118 -9.56 -20.41 14.29
C LEU A 118 -10.33 -21.50 15.06
N ALA A 119 -10.73 -21.19 16.29
CA ALA A 119 -11.50 -22.10 17.14
C ALA A 119 -12.81 -22.53 16.45
N THR A 120 -13.47 -21.60 15.77
CA THR A 120 -14.73 -21.79 15.03
C THR A 120 -14.56 -22.49 13.67
N GLY A 121 -13.32 -22.61 13.17
CA GLY A 121 -13.02 -23.16 11.85
C GLY A 121 -12.01 -22.32 11.07
N PRO A 122 -11.44 -22.85 9.97
CA PRO A 122 -10.62 -22.05 9.06
C PRO A 122 -11.50 -21.07 8.28
N ALA A 123 -10.91 -19.97 7.84
CA ALA A 123 -11.55 -19.04 6.93
C ALA A 123 -11.74 -19.66 5.55
N HIS A 124 -12.91 -19.45 4.93
CA HIS A 124 -13.13 -19.70 3.51
C HIS A 124 -12.56 -18.55 2.66
N ILE A 125 -12.68 -17.33 3.16
CA ILE A 125 -12.17 -16.11 2.52
C ILE A 125 -11.34 -15.34 3.52
N ILE A 126 -10.16 -14.88 3.09
CA ILE A 126 -9.30 -14.00 3.88
C ILE A 126 -9.30 -12.64 3.21
N LEU A 127 -9.96 -11.67 3.85
CA LEU A 127 -9.99 -10.29 3.41
C LEU A 127 -8.91 -9.50 4.15
N ASN A 128 -7.90 -9.03 3.40
CA ASN A 128 -6.85 -8.16 3.91
C ASN A 128 -7.13 -6.74 3.43
N GLU A 129 -7.45 -5.84 4.35
CA GLU A 129 -7.81 -4.45 4.06
C GLU A 129 -6.70 -3.54 4.57
N VAL A 130 -6.10 -2.72 3.72
CA VAL A 130 -5.15 -1.70 4.16
C VAL A 130 -5.89 -0.39 4.38
N VAL A 131 -6.06 0.00 5.65
CA VAL A 131 -6.70 1.25 6.04
C VAL A 131 -5.66 2.38 6.11
N SER A 132 -5.68 3.25 5.11
CA SER A 132 -4.77 4.39 5.04
C SER A 132 -5.47 5.69 5.48
N GLY A 133 -5.57 5.87 6.81
CA GLY A 133 -6.27 7.04 7.40
C GLY A 133 -5.61 8.40 7.13
N ASN A 134 -4.36 8.41 6.65
CA ASN A 134 -3.58 9.63 6.39
C ASN A 134 -3.55 10.04 4.90
N THR A 135 -4.37 9.42 4.04
CA THR A 135 -4.34 9.59 2.57
C THR A 135 -5.65 10.16 2.00
N GLN A 136 -6.47 10.84 2.81
CA GLN A 136 -7.81 11.33 2.42
C GLN A 136 -7.89 12.84 2.07
N GLY A 137 -6.76 13.53 1.93
CA GLY A 137 -6.71 14.92 1.49
C GLY A 137 -6.98 15.10 -0.01
N THR A 138 -7.32 16.32 -0.44
CA THR A 138 -7.62 16.68 -1.85
C THR A 138 -6.43 16.54 -2.81
N GLU A 139 -5.21 16.39 -2.29
CA GLU A 139 -3.98 16.09 -3.04
C GLU A 139 -3.35 14.77 -2.59
N GLN A 140 -4.19 13.81 -2.18
CA GLN A 140 -3.75 12.49 -1.76
C GLN A 140 -4.38 11.44 -2.68
N GLY A 141 -3.60 10.41 -2.99
CA GLY A 141 -3.89 9.47 -4.06
C GLY A 141 -2.63 8.79 -4.56
N ILE A 142 -2.65 8.27 -5.78
CA ILE A 142 -1.48 7.65 -6.42
C ILE A 142 -0.90 8.67 -7.39
N GLU A 143 0.35 9.06 -7.19
CA GLU A 143 1.07 9.98 -8.09
C GLU A 143 2.42 9.38 -8.53
N GLY A 144 2.81 9.59 -9.78
CA GLY A 144 4.10 9.13 -10.29
C GLY A 144 4.37 9.52 -11.74
N GLN A 145 5.53 9.17 -12.28
CA GLN A 145 5.79 9.37 -13.72
C GLN A 145 5.03 8.36 -14.59
N ASN A 146 5.07 7.09 -14.19
CA ASN A 146 4.30 6.02 -14.81
C ASN A 146 3.55 5.26 -13.71
N ILE A 147 2.26 5.05 -13.91
CA ILE A 147 1.40 4.28 -13.02
C ILE A 147 0.87 3.08 -13.79
N ALA A 148 0.99 1.88 -13.22
CA ALA A 148 0.37 0.67 -13.73
C ALA A 148 -0.38 -0.02 -12.59
N ILE A 149 -1.70 -0.16 -12.72
CA ILE A 149 -2.56 -0.80 -11.72
C ILE A 149 -3.22 -2.01 -12.38
N SER A 150 -2.99 -3.20 -11.82
CA SER A 150 -3.62 -4.45 -12.26
C SER A 150 -4.42 -5.04 -11.10
N THR A 151 -5.74 -5.12 -11.25
CA THR A 151 -6.66 -5.54 -10.18
C THR A 151 -7.88 -6.28 -10.76
N GLY A 152 -8.63 -6.98 -9.92
CA GLY A 152 -9.96 -7.49 -10.30
C GLY A 152 -11.03 -6.38 -10.28
N THR A 153 -10.91 -5.41 -9.38
CA THR A 153 -11.83 -4.26 -9.30
C THR A 153 -11.06 -3.06 -8.77
N LEU A 154 -11.26 -1.91 -9.40
CA LEU A 154 -10.72 -0.63 -8.93
C LEU A 154 -11.88 0.25 -8.49
N THR A 155 -11.95 0.58 -7.21
CA THR A 155 -12.91 1.57 -6.69
C THR A 155 -12.13 2.72 -6.07
N ASN A 156 -12.22 3.90 -6.66
CA ASN A 156 -11.65 5.13 -6.12
C ASN A 156 -12.76 6.12 -5.77
N THR A 157 -13.17 6.15 -4.50
CA THR A 157 -14.23 7.05 -4.03
C THR A 157 -13.72 8.42 -3.57
N SER A 158 -12.40 8.59 -3.39
CA SER A 158 -11.77 9.86 -3.00
C SER A 158 -10.27 9.84 -3.30
N GLY A 159 -9.72 11.00 -3.68
CA GLY A 159 -8.32 11.13 -4.12
C GLY A 159 -8.13 10.91 -5.63
N ALA A 160 -6.91 11.15 -6.13
CA ALA A 160 -6.60 11.10 -7.56
C ALA A 160 -5.60 9.99 -7.92
N ILE A 161 -5.62 9.52 -9.18
CA ILE A 161 -4.56 8.70 -9.77
C ILE A 161 -3.94 9.55 -10.89
N ARG A 162 -2.72 10.06 -10.69
CA ARG A 162 -2.06 11.01 -11.59
C ARG A 162 -0.72 10.49 -12.04
N ALA A 163 -0.54 10.32 -13.34
CA ALA A 163 0.77 10.04 -13.92
C ALA A 163 1.25 11.21 -14.77
N ASP A 164 2.53 11.57 -14.68
CA ASP A 164 3.12 12.60 -15.55
C ASP A 164 3.23 12.14 -17.01
N VAL A 165 3.39 10.82 -17.23
CA VAL A 165 3.62 10.23 -18.56
C VAL A 165 2.53 9.23 -18.93
N ASN A 166 2.43 8.10 -18.23
CA ASN A 166 1.45 7.05 -18.56
C ASN A 166 0.72 6.53 -17.32
N THR A 167 -0.61 6.43 -17.39
CA THR A 167 -1.43 5.65 -16.46
C THR A 167 -2.04 4.47 -17.21
N THR A 168 -1.70 3.25 -16.81
CA THR A 168 -2.29 2.01 -17.30
C THR A 168 -3.11 1.37 -16.19
N ILE A 169 -4.41 1.16 -16.41
CA ILE A 169 -5.27 0.42 -15.49
C ILE A 169 -5.79 -0.82 -16.21
N THR A 170 -5.43 -1.99 -15.70
CA THR A 170 -5.93 -3.29 -16.13
C THR A 170 -6.89 -3.80 -15.04
N SER A 171 -8.15 -3.99 -15.40
CA SER A 171 -9.17 -4.51 -14.48
C SER A 171 -9.80 -5.78 -15.06
N GLY A 172 -9.87 -6.85 -14.26
CA GLY A 172 -10.65 -8.05 -14.58
C GLY A 172 -12.16 -7.89 -14.32
N GLY A 173 -12.58 -6.74 -13.80
CA GLY A 173 -13.95 -6.41 -13.40
C GLY A 173 -14.18 -4.90 -13.40
N THR A 174 -14.93 -4.38 -12.44
CA THR A 174 -15.40 -2.98 -12.50
C THR A 174 -14.30 -1.95 -12.17
N ILE A 175 -14.30 -0.83 -12.89
CA ILE A 175 -13.59 0.40 -12.51
C ILE A 175 -14.66 1.43 -12.12
N ALA A 176 -14.73 1.81 -10.85
CA ALA A 176 -15.76 2.66 -10.29
C ALA A 176 -15.17 3.88 -9.55
N ALA A 177 -15.94 4.96 -9.57
CA ALA A 177 -15.77 6.12 -8.69
C ALA A 177 -17.04 6.28 -7.84
N GLY A 178 -16.94 7.01 -6.72
CA GLY A 178 -18.05 7.17 -5.78
C GLY A 178 -19.32 7.78 -6.40
N ASN A 179 -19.20 8.53 -7.50
CA ASN A 179 -20.34 9.05 -8.25
C ASN A 179 -20.14 9.00 -9.77
N THR A 180 -19.11 9.66 -10.29
CA THR A 180 -18.86 9.75 -11.75
C THR A 180 -17.39 9.46 -12.04
N VAL A 181 -17.13 8.61 -13.03
CA VAL A 181 -15.79 8.42 -13.58
C VAL A 181 -15.56 9.50 -14.63
N THR A 182 -14.76 10.51 -14.30
CA THR A 182 -14.34 11.56 -15.22
C THR A 182 -12.98 11.21 -15.82
N LEU A 183 -12.90 11.13 -17.15
CA LEU A 183 -11.64 10.97 -17.87
C LEU A 183 -11.29 12.31 -18.50
N GLU A 184 -10.32 13.01 -17.95
CA GLU A 184 -9.83 14.30 -18.46
C GLU A 184 -8.49 14.09 -19.18
N PHE A 185 -8.44 14.45 -20.46
CA PHE A 185 -7.20 14.44 -21.25
C PHE A 185 -6.63 15.86 -21.27
N ILE A 186 -5.67 16.15 -20.40
CA ILE A 186 -4.94 17.42 -20.42
C ILE A 186 -3.79 17.27 -21.41
N TRP A 187 -3.88 17.97 -22.54
CA TRP A 187 -2.90 17.83 -23.62
C TRP A 187 -2.39 19.20 -24.09
N SER A 188 -1.08 19.31 -24.36
CA SER A 188 -0.38 20.58 -24.56
C SER A 188 0.13 20.83 -26.01
N GLY A 189 -0.42 20.19 -27.05
CA GLY A 189 0.08 20.33 -28.45
C GLY A 189 -1.01 20.40 -29.55
N ASN A 190 -0.68 19.96 -30.79
CA ASN A 190 -1.58 19.86 -31.98
C ASN A 190 -1.93 18.46 -32.63
N ALA A 191 -1.96 17.33 -31.92
CA ALA A 191 -2.20 15.96 -32.33
C ALA A 191 -3.39 15.37 -31.55
N ALA A 192 -4.19 14.52 -32.20
CA ALA A 192 -5.39 13.96 -31.60
C ALA A 192 -5.04 12.91 -30.52
N CYS A 193 -5.44 13.17 -29.27
CA CYS A 193 -5.52 12.13 -28.24
C CYS A 193 -6.90 11.45 -28.33
N GLY A 194 -6.92 10.20 -28.79
CA GLY A 194 -8.12 9.35 -28.78
C GLY A 194 -8.14 8.46 -27.55
N LEU A 195 -9.33 8.24 -26.98
CA LEU A 195 -9.57 7.15 -26.05
C LEU A 195 -9.64 5.84 -26.85
N ALA A 196 -8.65 4.97 -26.70
CA ALA A 196 -8.73 3.60 -27.20
C ALA A 196 -9.28 2.70 -26.08
N VAL A 197 -10.56 2.34 -26.15
CA VAL A 197 -11.12 1.24 -25.36
C VAL A 197 -10.94 -0.03 -26.18
N THR A 198 -9.89 -0.78 -25.88
CA THR A 198 -9.62 -2.06 -26.53
C THR A 198 -9.99 -3.17 -25.55
N ASP A 199 -10.97 -3.99 -25.91
CA ASP A 199 -11.26 -5.22 -25.19
C ASP A 199 -10.19 -6.26 -25.53
N ALA A 200 -9.28 -6.49 -24.58
CA ALA A 200 -8.22 -7.49 -24.70
C ALA A 200 -8.68 -8.78 -24.04
N THR A 201 -9.68 -9.47 -24.58
CA THR A 201 -10.07 -10.78 -24.05
C THR A 201 -8.97 -11.81 -24.30
N ALA A 202 -8.40 -12.35 -23.22
CA ALA A 202 -7.96 -13.75 -23.17
C ALA A 202 -8.98 -14.53 -22.32
N PRO A 203 -9.35 -15.77 -22.67
CA PRO A 203 -10.34 -16.55 -21.93
C PRO A 203 -9.70 -17.12 -20.66
N ASP A 204 -9.79 -16.38 -19.55
CA ASP A 204 -9.51 -16.94 -18.22
C ASP A 204 -10.82 -17.30 -17.51
N ALA A 205 -10.81 -18.50 -16.92
CA ALA A 205 -11.94 -19.14 -16.27
C ALA A 205 -12.58 -18.24 -15.20
N PRO A 206 -13.90 -18.36 -14.97
CA PRO A 206 -14.60 -17.54 -13.98
C PRO A 206 -13.97 -17.72 -12.59
N VAL A 207 -13.40 -16.63 -12.07
CA VAL A 207 -13.13 -16.51 -10.64
C VAL A 207 -14.49 -16.40 -9.96
N PRO A 208 -14.81 -17.26 -8.98
CA PRO A 208 -16.08 -17.17 -8.27
C PRO A 208 -16.15 -15.83 -7.53
N VAL A 209 -17.02 -14.94 -8.03
CA VAL A 209 -17.39 -13.69 -7.36
C VAL A 209 -18.46 -14.06 -6.34
N LEU A 210 -18.18 -13.86 -5.06
CA LEU A 210 -19.19 -14.06 -4.04
C LEU A 210 -20.26 -12.98 -4.17
N PRO A 211 -21.55 -13.33 -3.98
CA PRO A 211 -22.60 -12.33 -3.94
C PRO A 211 -22.34 -11.36 -2.78
N ALA A 212 -22.52 -10.06 -3.03
CA ALA A 212 -22.27 -8.99 -2.05
C ALA A 212 -22.97 -9.22 -0.70
N GLU A 213 -24.10 -9.94 -0.71
CA GLU A 213 -24.89 -10.36 0.46
C GLU A 213 -24.10 -11.20 1.48
N VAL A 214 -23.07 -11.96 1.05
CA VAL A 214 -22.19 -12.77 1.92
C VAL A 214 -21.17 -11.90 2.67
N ILE A 215 -20.84 -10.73 2.13
CA ILE A 215 -19.86 -9.81 2.70
C ILE A 215 -20.55 -8.85 3.68
N GLU A 216 -21.79 -8.43 3.38
CA GLU A 216 -22.60 -7.49 4.19
C GLU A 216 -22.77 -7.95 5.65
N ASP A 217 -23.03 -9.24 5.89
CA ASP A 217 -23.22 -9.82 7.24
C ASP A 217 -21.93 -9.77 8.10
N CYS A 218 -20.77 -9.59 7.46
CA CYS A 218 -19.47 -9.45 8.10
C CYS A 218 -18.91 -8.00 8.02
N LEU A 219 -19.64 -7.08 7.37
CA LEU A 219 -19.33 -5.66 7.25
C LEU A 219 -20.10 -4.79 8.26
N ALA A 220 -21.17 -5.31 8.86
CA ALA A 220 -21.97 -4.57 9.84
C ALA A 220 -21.13 -4.18 11.07
N PRO A 221 -21.18 -2.92 11.54
CA PRO A 221 -20.55 -2.53 12.80
C PRO A 221 -21.28 -3.22 13.95
N GLY A 222 -20.57 -4.06 14.70
CA GLY A 222 -21.03 -4.61 15.97
C GLY A 222 -21.08 -3.57 17.08
#